data_AF-A0A7Y2MWQ9-F1
#
_entry.id   AF-A0A7Y2MWQ9-F1
#
_cell.length_a   1.000
_cell.length_b   1.000
_cell.length_c   1.000
_cell.angle_alpha   90.00
_cell.angle_beta   90.00
_cell.angle_gamma   90.00
#
_symmetry.space_group_name_H-M   'P 1'
#
loop_
_entity.id
_entity.type
_entity.pdbx_description
1 polymer ?
#
loop_
_entity_poly.entity_id
_entity_poly.type
_entity_poly.pdbx_seq_one_letter_code
_entity_poly.pdbx_strand_id
1 'polypeptide(L)'
;ELRAQLKAAGVSLVDTAAESTAVLSILYDETDQRVLSVSARNVPTEYEVYYTIRYVLDAGERGLMPQQQLTVTRDYTYDSKLVLGKAREEELLRQAIVEDLARIVLKQVATLQ
;
A
#
# COMPACT_ATOMS: atom_id res chain seq x y z
N GLU A 1 6.66 4.38 -7.27
CA GLU A 1 6.37 2.95 -7.33
C GLU A 1 5.08 2.58 -8.05
N LEU A 2 3.89 2.93 -7.55
CA LEU A 2 2.60 2.59 -8.19
C LEU A 2 2.54 2.89 -9.70
N ARG A 3 2.96 4.09 -10.13
CA ARG A 3 3.02 4.46 -11.56
C ARG A 3 3.91 3.52 -12.40
N ALA A 4 5.05 3.09 -11.84
CA ALA A 4 5.97 2.19 -12.53
C ALA A 4 5.36 0.79 -12.69
N GLN A 5 4.66 0.30 -11.65
CA GLN A 5 3.98 -0.99 -11.69
C GLN A 5 2.79 -0.99 -12.64
N LEU A 6 2.00 0.10 -12.69
CA LEU A 6 0.93 0.27 -13.67
C LEU A 6 1.48 0.20 -15.11
N LYS A 7 2.57 0.93 -15.40
CA LYS A 7 3.25 0.85 -16.71
C LYS A 7 3.75 -0.56 -17.03
N ALA A 8 4.37 -1.23 -16.06
CA ALA A 8 4.87 -2.60 -16.23
C ALA A 8 3.74 -3.62 -16.52
N ALA A 9 2.52 -3.32 -16.08
CA ALA A 9 1.35 -4.14 -16.33
C ALA A 9 0.60 -3.79 -17.62
N GLY A 10 1.17 -2.95 -18.48
CA GLY A 10 0.57 -2.55 -19.75
C GLY A 10 -0.46 -1.42 -19.63
N VAL A 11 -0.58 -0.77 -18.47
CA VAL A 11 -1.44 0.41 -18.32
C VAL A 11 -0.72 1.62 -18.89
N SER A 12 -1.31 2.25 -19.90
CA SER A 12 -0.83 3.53 -20.44
C SER A 12 -1.25 4.66 -19.50
N LEU A 13 -0.28 5.29 -18.85
CA LEU A 13 -0.51 6.50 -18.05
C LEU A 13 -0.50 7.72 -18.96
N VAL A 14 -1.58 8.49 -18.93
CA VAL A 14 -1.72 9.75 -19.67
C VAL A 14 -1.60 10.94 -18.72
N ASP A 15 -1.22 12.09 -19.25
CA ASP A 15 -0.98 13.29 -18.45
C ASP A 15 -2.27 14.06 -18.12
N THR A 16 -3.33 13.85 -18.91
CA THR A 16 -4.62 14.52 -18.72
C THR A 16 -5.75 13.52 -18.54
N ALA A 17 -6.75 13.86 -17.71
CA ALA A 17 -7.94 13.05 -17.54
C ALA A 17 -8.75 12.92 -18.85
N ALA A 18 -8.67 13.92 -19.75
CA ALA A 18 -9.36 13.93 -21.03
C ALA A 18 -8.85 12.84 -22.00
N GLU A 19 -7.59 12.42 -21.85
CA GLU A 19 -6.97 11.35 -22.64
C GLU A 19 -7.11 9.97 -21.99
N SER A 20 -7.69 9.91 -20.78
CA SER A 20 -7.76 8.69 -19.98
C SER A 20 -9.06 7.92 -20.22
N THR A 21 -8.99 6.58 -20.18
CA THR A 21 -10.18 5.73 -20.15
C THR A 21 -10.78 5.63 -18.74
N ALA A 22 -9.94 5.83 -17.71
CA ALA A 22 -10.35 5.89 -16.31
C ALA A 22 -9.32 6.68 -15.48
N VAL A 23 -9.78 7.28 -14.39
CA VAL A 23 -8.99 8.01 -13.40
C VAL A 23 -9.04 7.27 -12.07
N LEU A 24 -7.87 6.84 -11.59
CA LEU A 24 -7.69 6.27 -10.24
C LEU A 24 -7.31 7.41 -9.29
N SER A 25 -8.15 7.67 -8.28
CA SER A 25 -7.90 8.71 -7.27
C SER A 25 -7.67 8.07 -5.91
N ILE A 26 -6.54 8.37 -5.26
CA ILE A 26 -6.28 8.01 -3.86
C ILE A 26 -6.88 9.08 -2.96
N LEU A 27 -7.86 8.70 -2.16
CA LEU A 27 -8.61 9.57 -1.24
C LEU A 27 -8.02 9.59 0.17
N TYR A 28 -7.27 8.54 0.52
CA TYR A 28 -6.62 8.39 1.81
C TYR A 28 -5.39 7.52 1.66
N ASP A 29 -4.33 7.89 2.36
CA ASP A 29 -3.01 7.27 2.31
C ASP A 29 -2.38 7.42 3.69
N GLU A 30 -2.31 6.33 4.45
CA GLU A 30 -1.74 6.31 5.79
C GLU A 30 -0.93 5.04 6.02
N THR A 31 0.25 5.21 6.61
CA THR A 31 1.07 4.12 7.14
C THR A 31 1.48 4.42 8.58
N ASP A 32 1.46 3.39 9.41
CA ASP A 32 1.91 3.46 10.80
C ASP A 32 2.32 2.07 11.28
N GLN A 33 2.74 1.96 12.54
CA GLN A 33 3.03 0.70 13.20
C GLN A 33 2.40 0.62 14.59
N ARG A 34 2.11 -0.59 15.04
CA ARG A 34 1.61 -0.85 16.40
C ARG A 34 2.31 -2.05 17.05
N VAL A 35 2.37 -2.04 18.37
CA VAL A 35 2.92 -3.17 19.14
C VAL A 35 1.96 -4.35 19.02
N LEU A 36 2.48 -5.49 18.57
CA LEU A 36 1.72 -6.73 18.43
C LEU A 36 1.91 -7.64 19.65
N SER A 37 3.13 -7.69 20.18
CA SER A 37 3.44 -8.49 21.38
C SER A 37 4.49 -7.83 22.28
N VAL A 38 4.47 -8.22 23.55
CA VAL A 38 5.44 -7.80 24.57
C VAL A 38 5.99 -9.00 25.33
N SER A 39 7.23 -8.88 25.81
CA SER A 39 7.83 -9.85 26.73
C SER A 39 7.19 -9.78 28.13
N ALA A 40 7.52 -10.75 29.00
CA ALA A 40 7.11 -10.77 30.41
C ALA A 40 7.54 -9.52 31.21
N ARG A 41 8.48 -8.72 30.69
CA ARG A 41 8.93 -7.44 31.27
C ARG A 41 8.25 -6.22 30.63
N ASN A 42 7.18 -6.42 29.86
CA ASN A 42 6.45 -5.38 29.13
C ASN A 42 7.31 -4.61 28.12
N VAL A 43 8.28 -5.29 27.51
CA VAL A 43 9.12 -4.75 26.43
C VAL A 43 8.58 -5.26 25.09
N PRO A 44 8.28 -4.40 24.10
CA PRO A 44 7.85 -4.84 22.77
C PRO A 44 8.77 -5.89 22.15
N THR A 45 8.18 -6.96 21.63
CA THR A 45 8.88 -8.07 20.99
C THR A 45 8.48 -8.24 19.54
N GLU A 46 7.29 -7.80 19.15
CA GLU A 46 6.83 -7.77 17.76
C GLU A 46 6.05 -6.49 17.49
N TYR A 47 6.23 -5.97 16.29
CA TYR A 47 5.46 -4.87 15.73
C TYR A 47 4.73 -5.34 14.48
N GLU A 48 3.56 -4.76 14.26
CA GLU A 48 2.84 -4.83 13.00
C GLU A 48 2.95 -3.47 12.32
N VAL A 49 3.50 -3.45 11.11
CA VAL A 49 3.46 -2.29 10.21
C VAL A 49 2.25 -2.44 9.32
N TYR A 50 1.48 -1.37 9.14
CA TYR A 50 0.34 -1.37 8.25
C TYR A 50 0.35 -0.16 7.31
N TYR A 51 -0.31 -0.34 6.17
CA TYR A 51 -0.55 0.71 5.21
C TYR A 51 -1.98 0.58 4.71
N THR A 52 -2.79 1.62 4.98
CA THR A 52 -4.16 1.76 4.49
C THR A 52 -4.25 2.79 3.38
N ILE A 53 -4.85 2.40 2.26
CA ILE A 53 -5.29 3.33 1.21
C ILE A 53 -6.80 3.27 1.03
N ARG A 54 -7.41 4.41 0.70
CA ARG A 54 -8.77 4.46 0.13
C ARG A 54 -8.70 5.07 -1.23
N TYR A 55 -9.42 4.49 -2.19
CA TYR A 55 -9.35 4.95 -3.56
C TYR A 55 -10.69 4.76 -4.29
N VAL A 56 -10.85 5.50 -5.38
CA VAL A 56 -11.96 5.39 -6.34
C VAL A 56 -11.41 5.27 -7.75
N LEU A 57 -12.20 4.68 -8.64
CA LEU A 57 -11.90 4.57 -10.06
C LEU A 57 -13.11 5.04 -10.87
N ASP A 58 -12.92 6.08 -11.66
CA ASP A 58 -13.99 6.75 -12.41
C ASP A 58 -13.67 6.80 -13.91
N ALA A 59 -14.67 6.63 -14.77
CA ALA A 59 -14.58 6.84 -16.21
C ALA A 59 -15.47 8.04 -16.60
N GLY A 60 -14.89 9.23 -16.57
CA GLY A 60 -15.64 10.48 -16.70
C GLY A 60 -16.56 10.69 -15.49
N GLU A 61 -17.86 10.87 -15.71
CA GLU A 61 -18.84 11.05 -14.64
C GLU A 61 -19.39 9.73 -14.05
N ARG A 62 -18.91 8.58 -14.55
CA ARG A 62 -19.37 7.27 -14.09
C ARG A 62 -18.31 6.62 -13.20
N GLY A 63 -18.64 6.40 -11.93
CA GLY A 63 -17.85 5.52 -11.07
C GLY A 63 -17.86 4.09 -11.60
N LEU A 64 -16.68 3.51 -11.80
CA LEU A 64 -16.52 2.13 -12.27
C LEU A 64 -16.66 1.11 -11.12
N MET A 65 -16.43 1.57 -9.89
CA MET A 65 -16.58 0.77 -8.68
C MET A 65 -16.96 1.64 -7.48
N PRO A 66 -17.59 1.08 -6.43
CA PRO A 66 -17.69 1.75 -5.14
C PRO A 66 -16.30 2.10 -4.59
N GLN A 67 -16.20 3.09 -3.71
CA GLN A 67 -14.97 3.40 -3.00
C GLN A 67 -14.38 2.14 -2.35
N GLN A 68 -13.11 1.89 -2.62
CA GLN A 68 -12.37 0.77 -2.05
C GLN A 68 -11.51 1.23 -0.88
N GLN A 69 -11.35 0.35 0.10
CA GLN A 69 -10.37 0.48 1.17
C GLN A 69 -9.51 -0.77 1.19
N LEU A 70 -8.20 -0.59 1.23
CA LEU A 70 -7.24 -1.68 1.29
C LEU A 70 -6.24 -1.40 2.40
N THR A 71 -6.06 -2.38 3.29
CA THR A 71 -5.04 -2.37 4.33
C THR A 71 -4.15 -3.58 4.13
N VAL A 72 -2.83 -3.36 4.03
CA VAL A 72 -1.82 -4.42 3.99
C VAL A 72 -0.97 -4.31 5.25
N THR A 73 -0.69 -5.46 5.88
CA THR A 73 0.08 -5.52 7.13
C THR A 73 1.27 -6.46 6.99
N ARG A 74 2.33 -6.21 7.77
CA ARG A 74 3.49 -7.08 7.93
C ARG A 74 3.98 -7.03 9.38
N ASP A 75 4.24 -8.20 9.93
CA ASP A 75 4.78 -8.35 11.29
C ASP A 75 6.29 -8.54 11.26
N TYR A 76 6.99 -7.98 12.25
CA TYR A 76 8.41 -8.21 12.43
C TYR A 76 8.82 -8.30 13.91
N THR A 77 9.81 -9.13 14.19
CA THR A 77 10.38 -9.27 15.53
C THR A 77 11.33 -8.11 15.85
N TYR A 78 11.23 -7.59 17.07
CA TYR A 78 12.04 -6.50 17.57
C TYR A 78 13.01 -6.97 18.67
N ASP A 79 14.28 -6.62 18.50
CA ASP A 79 15.30 -6.75 19.54
C ASP A 79 15.94 -5.38 19.78
N SER A 80 15.71 -4.83 20.97
CA SER A 80 16.21 -3.52 21.39
C SER A 80 17.73 -3.42 21.44
N LYS A 81 18.46 -4.55 21.35
CA LYS A 81 19.92 -4.59 21.33
C LYS A 81 20.52 -4.42 19.93
N LEU A 82 19.72 -4.48 18.87
CA LEU A 82 20.16 -4.49 17.46
C LEU A 82 19.67 -3.26 16.66
N VAL A 83 19.61 -2.10 17.32
CA VAL A 83 18.93 -0.88 16.82
C VAL A 83 19.38 -0.41 15.43
N LEU A 84 20.67 -0.51 15.08
CA LEU A 84 21.20 -0.04 13.79
C LEU A 84 20.71 -0.86 12.57
N GLY A 85 20.45 -2.16 12.74
CA GLY A 85 19.92 -3.00 11.66
C GLY A 85 18.43 -2.79 11.39
N LYS A 86 17.70 -2.29 12.39
CA LYS A 86 16.23 -2.26 12.40
C LYS A 86 15.63 -1.16 11.54
N ALA A 87 16.26 0.02 11.47
CA ALA A 87 15.79 1.08 10.58
C ALA A 87 15.78 0.66 9.10
N ARG A 88 16.76 -0.16 8.69
CA ARG A 88 16.83 -0.71 7.33
C ARG A 88 15.78 -1.81 7.11
N GLU A 89 15.58 -2.66 8.09
CA GLU A 89 14.56 -3.73 8.03
C GLU A 89 13.14 -3.15 7.92
N GLU A 90 12.85 -2.12 8.72
CA GLU A 90 11.57 -1.40 8.67
C GLU A 90 11.34 -0.73 7.30
N GLU A 91 12.36 -0.08 6.74
CA GLU A 91 12.27 0.52 5.40
C GLU A 91 11.99 -0.54 4.32
N LEU A 92 12.67 -1.70 4.37
CA LEU A 92 12.43 -2.80 3.44
C LEU A 92 11.01 -3.37 3.58
N LEU A 93 10.49 -3.48 4.81
CA LEU A 93 9.12 -3.93 5.05
C LEU A 93 8.10 -2.95 4.48
N ARG A 94 8.30 -1.64 4.66
CA ARG A 94 7.42 -0.62 4.08
C ARG A 94 7.43 -0.65 2.56
N GLN A 95 8.60 -0.80 1.95
CA GLN A 95 8.72 -0.95 0.49
C GLN A 95 7.94 -2.17 -0.01
N ALA A 96 8.09 -3.34 0.64
CA ALA A 96 7.34 -4.53 0.30
C ALA A 96 5.81 -4.33 0.42
N ILE A 97 5.34 -3.63 1.45
CA ILE A 97 3.92 -3.30 1.62
C ILE A 97 3.41 -2.42 0.46
N VAL A 98 4.18 -1.40 0.06
CA VAL A 98 3.83 -0.53 -1.08
C VAL A 98 3.72 -1.33 -2.37
N GLU A 99 4.65 -2.27 -2.61
CA GLU A 99 4.61 -3.14 -3.78
C GLU A 99 3.38 -4.07 -3.76
N ASP A 100 3.03 -4.62 -2.60
CA ASP A 100 1.86 -5.47 -2.45
C ASP A 100 0.55 -4.68 -2.69
N LEU A 101 0.43 -3.47 -2.13
CA LEU A 101 -0.71 -2.58 -2.36
C LEU A 101 -0.88 -2.28 -3.86
N ALA A 102 0.19 -1.85 -4.52
CA ALA A 102 0.15 -1.52 -5.94
C ALA A 102 -0.28 -2.73 -6.81
N ARG A 103 0.22 -3.92 -6.47
CA ARG A 103 -0.17 -5.17 -7.16
C ARG A 103 -1.64 -5.51 -6.97
N ILE A 104 -2.21 -5.31 -5.78
CA ILE A 104 -3.63 -5.57 -5.50
C ILE A 104 -4.51 -4.58 -6.28
N VAL A 105 -4.21 -3.28 -6.20
CA VAL A 105 -4.96 -2.24 -6.92
C VAL A 105 -4.96 -2.52 -8.42
N LEU A 106 -3.78 -2.83 -8.99
CA LEU A 106 -3.66 -3.17 -10.41
C LEU A 106 -4.51 -4.38 -10.80
N LYS A 107 -4.52 -5.45 -10.00
CA LYS A 107 -5.35 -6.63 -10.26
C LYS A 107 -6.84 -6.27 -10.25
N GLN A 108 -7.27 -5.44 -9.32
CA GLN A 108 -8.66 -4.97 -9.25
C GLN A 108 -9.04 -4.14 -10.49
N VAL A 109 -8.18 -3.20 -10.90
CA VAL A 109 -8.39 -2.41 -12.12
C VAL A 109 -8.44 -3.29 -13.37
N ALA A 110 -7.56 -4.30 -13.49
CA ALA A 110 -7.52 -5.20 -14.63
C ALA A 110 -8.78 -6.07 -14.78
N THR A 111 -9.51 -6.34 -13.68
CA THR A 111 -10.75 -7.13 -13.73
C THR A 111 -11.95 -6.36 -14.28
N LEU A 112 -11.82 -5.05 -14.48
CA LEU A 112 -12.87 -4.18 -15.01
C LEU A 112 -12.76 -3.92 -16.52
N GLN A 113 -11.76 -4.49 -17.18
CA GLN A 113 -11.56 -4.40 -18.63
C GLN A 113 -12.44 -5.39 -19.40
#